data_AF-A0A9X1HRI2-F1
#
_entry.id   AF-A0A9X1HRI2-F1
#
_cell.length_a   1.000
_cell.length_b   1.000
_cell.length_c   1.000
_cell.angle_alpha   90.00
_cell.angle_beta   90.00
_cell.angle_gamma   90.00
#
_symmetry.space_group_name_H-M   'P 1'
#
loop_
_entity.id
_entity.type
_entity.pdbx_description
1 polymer ?
#
loop_
_entity_poly.entity_id
_entity_poly.type
_entity_poly.pdbx_seq_one_letter_code
_entity_poly.pdbx_strand_id
1 'polypeptide(L)'
;MKGIKRIYIIQLVLFLTTFVTVTLSGEYWMRGKLPGFTEFTWKDFQEGLLFTLPFLGFLTVHEFGHYFTARKHNVDTTLPYYIPLPPFFLVGTLGAIIRIREKIQSKKKYFDIGIAGPLAGFVIAVLSLAYGFTHLPDQSYLYEIHPEYAESGIQEGAAMADSDSVINLAIGKNLLYLAMEKTLPGTDDFIPPANEIIHYPFLFAGFLALFFTALNLLPIGQLDGGHVLYGLIGWKPHSYVARIIFSAFLFYAGLGLFTPNDTQEELLWAPLYVGFLYYVLRSFKKPPQTTLMYALIMFTAQFLIPMIYPELVGYSGWLLFAFMISRLIGIEHPRATDEEPLNRTRQILGWIALLIFVISFSPAPFIIG
;
A
#
# COMPACT_ATOMS: atom_id res chain seq x y z
N MET A 1 20.65 -29.44 12.79
CA MET A 1 21.04 -28.17 13.46
C MET A 1 21.75 -27.15 12.56
N LYS A 2 22.71 -27.51 11.68
CA LYS A 2 23.42 -26.53 10.82
C LYS A 2 22.51 -25.72 9.89
N GLY A 3 21.45 -26.33 9.33
CA GLY A 3 20.50 -25.64 8.44
C GLY A 3 19.63 -24.57 9.11
N ILE A 4 19.25 -24.78 10.38
CA ILE A 4 18.40 -23.85 11.13
C ILE A 4 19.17 -22.57 11.48
N LYS A 5 20.43 -22.69 11.93
CA LYS A 5 21.30 -21.53 12.19
C LYS A 5 21.50 -20.68 10.94
N ARG A 6 21.66 -21.30 9.77
CA ARG A 6 21.82 -20.59 8.48
C ARG A 6 20.60 -19.74 8.13
N ILE A 7 19.39 -20.24 8.40
CA ILE A 7 18.15 -19.50 8.12
C ILE A 7 18.04 -18.23 8.97
N TYR A 8 18.33 -18.33 10.27
CA TYR A 8 18.30 -17.16 11.16
C TYR A 8 19.36 -16.11 10.79
N ILE A 9 20.54 -16.55 10.36
CA ILE A 9 21.58 -15.62 9.85
C ILE A 9 21.07 -14.90 8.61
N ILE A 10 20.44 -15.60 7.66
CA ILE A 10 19.88 -14.95 6.45
C ILE A 10 18.81 -13.93 6.84
N GLN A 11 17.89 -14.28 7.75
CA GLN A 11 16.84 -13.37 8.19
C GLN A 11 17.39 -12.14 8.90
N LEU A 12 18.41 -12.33 9.75
CA LEU A 12 19.10 -11.23 10.43
C LEU A 12 19.82 -10.32 9.43
N VAL A 13 20.55 -10.90 8.47
CA VAL A 13 21.24 -10.12 7.43
C VAL A 13 20.23 -9.34 6.60
N LEU A 14 19.14 -9.97 6.16
CA LEU A 14 18.08 -9.29 5.41
C LEU A 14 17.45 -8.15 6.22
N PHE A 15 17.16 -8.38 7.50
CA PHE A 15 16.65 -7.33 8.38
C PHE A 15 17.62 -6.16 8.50
N LEU A 16 18.91 -6.43 8.75
CA LEU A 16 19.93 -5.39 8.87
C LEU A 16 20.12 -4.62 7.56
N THR A 17 20.12 -5.32 6.42
CA THR A 17 20.18 -4.67 5.11
C THR A 17 18.95 -3.80 4.87
N THR A 18 17.75 -4.31 5.16
CA THR A 18 16.50 -3.53 5.04
C THR A 18 16.50 -2.34 5.97
N PHE A 19 16.99 -2.48 7.20
CA PHE A 19 17.11 -1.37 8.13
C PHE A 19 17.96 -0.24 7.52
N VAL A 20 19.15 -0.57 7.01
CA VAL A 20 20.03 0.41 6.35
C VAL A 20 19.37 1.01 5.12
N THR A 21 18.78 0.21 4.23
CA THR A 21 18.18 0.73 3.00
C THR A 21 16.98 1.63 3.26
N VAL A 22 16.12 1.28 4.22
CA VAL A 22 14.97 2.10 4.62
C VAL A 22 15.42 3.39 5.31
N THR A 23 16.49 3.37 6.11
CA THR A 23 17.06 4.59 6.70
C THR A 23 17.59 5.55 5.65
N LEU A 24 18.33 5.03 4.67
CA LEU A 24 18.82 5.85 3.56
C LEU A 24 17.67 6.36 2.67
N SER A 25 16.65 5.54 2.42
CA SER A 25 15.45 5.99 1.70
C SER A 25 14.69 7.05 2.46
N GLY A 26 14.50 6.89 3.77
CA GLY A 26 13.80 7.85 4.61
C GLY A 26 14.45 9.22 4.52
N GLU A 27 15.77 9.28 4.66
CA GLU A 27 16.52 10.53 4.53
C GLU A 27 16.44 11.12 3.11
N TYR A 28 16.50 10.26 2.09
CA TYR A 28 16.34 10.69 0.70
C TYR A 28 14.95 11.28 0.42
N TRP A 29 13.87 10.66 0.90
CA TRP A 29 12.52 11.20 0.73
C TRP A 29 12.26 12.46 1.55
N MET A 30 12.81 12.53 2.77
CA MET A 30 12.59 13.67 3.65
C MET A 30 13.44 14.89 3.29
N ARG A 31 14.64 14.72 2.72
CA ARG A 31 15.60 15.83 2.56
C ARG A 31 16.41 15.76 1.26
N GLY A 32 16.15 14.79 0.39
CA GLY A 32 16.87 14.63 -0.88
C GLY A 32 18.31 14.13 -0.75
N LYS A 33 18.76 13.71 0.44
CA LYS A 33 20.16 13.33 0.69
C LYS A 33 20.39 11.83 0.55
N LEU A 34 21.46 11.43 -0.14
CA LEU A 34 21.84 10.03 -0.31
C LEU A 34 23.37 9.85 -0.43
N PRO A 35 23.96 8.84 0.26
CA PRO A 35 25.41 8.58 0.17
C PRO A 35 25.85 8.30 -1.26
N GLY A 36 26.91 8.99 -1.70
CA GLY A 36 27.49 8.83 -3.04
C GLY A 36 26.83 9.68 -4.14
N PHE A 37 25.73 10.36 -3.82
CA PHE A 37 25.06 11.31 -4.72
C PHE A 37 25.09 12.74 -4.18
N THR A 38 24.91 12.90 -2.87
CA THR A 38 24.96 14.18 -2.17
C THR A 38 25.95 14.13 -1.01
N GLU A 39 26.24 15.29 -0.40
CA GLU A 39 26.86 15.32 0.92
C GLU A 39 25.98 14.58 1.92
N PHE A 40 26.56 13.61 2.62
CA PHE A 40 25.86 12.76 3.56
C PHE A 40 26.73 12.51 4.78
N THR A 41 26.21 12.83 5.95
CA THR A 41 26.89 12.74 7.24
C THR A 41 26.22 11.70 8.14
N TRP A 42 26.87 11.39 9.27
CA TRP A 42 26.26 10.51 10.27
C TRP A 42 24.99 11.10 10.90
N LYS A 43 24.84 12.43 10.92
CA LYS A 43 23.63 13.10 11.40
C LYS A 43 22.45 12.80 10.47
N ASP A 44 22.65 12.86 9.16
CA ASP A 44 21.60 12.56 8.17
C ASP A 44 21.15 11.09 8.29
N PHE A 45 22.07 10.17 8.58
CA PHE A 45 21.69 8.78 8.90
C PHE A 45 20.82 8.67 10.15
N GLN A 46 21.11 9.45 11.20
CA GLN A 46 20.30 9.47 12.43
C GLN A 46 18.91 10.09 12.19
N GLU A 47 18.80 11.09 11.33
CA GLU A 47 17.52 11.71 10.96
C GLU A 47 16.64 10.73 10.18
N GLY A 48 17.21 9.95 9.24
CA GLY A 48 16.52 8.84 8.58
C GLY A 48 15.95 7.76 9.52
N LEU A 49 16.46 7.64 10.76
CA LEU A 49 15.88 6.73 11.75
C LEU A 49 14.50 7.17 12.23
N LEU A 50 14.20 8.47 12.21
CA LEU A 50 12.89 8.99 12.60
C LEU A 50 11.78 8.45 11.70
N PHE A 51 12.08 8.20 10.42
CA PHE A 51 11.18 7.50 9.50
C PHE A 51 11.26 5.98 9.65
N THR A 52 12.47 5.42 9.75
CA THR A 52 12.69 3.97 9.76
C THR A 52 12.03 3.29 10.95
N LEU A 53 12.12 3.90 12.14
CA LEU A 53 11.58 3.31 13.37
C LEU A 53 10.06 3.11 13.32
N PRO A 54 9.22 4.12 13.01
CA PRO A 54 7.79 3.91 12.89
C PRO A 54 7.43 3.00 11.69
N PHE A 55 8.09 3.16 10.54
CA PHE A 55 7.73 2.39 9.34
C PHE A 55 8.14 0.91 9.43
N LEU A 56 9.39 0.62 9.80
CA LEU A 56 9.85 -0.76 10.01
C LEU A 56 9.22 -1.38 11.25
N GLY A 57 8.93 -0.57 12.28
CA GLY A 57 8.13 -0.97 13.44
C GLY A 57 6.76 -1.49 13.04
N PHE A 58 6.05 -0.77 12.16
CA PHE A 58 4.79 -1.22 11.56
C PHE A 58 4.94 -2.56 10.84
N LEU A 59 5.87 -2.68 9.88
CA LEU A 59 6.07 -3.92 9.10
C LEU A 59 6.37 -5.10 10.02
N THR A 60 7.20 -4.87 11.04
CA THR A 60 7.57 -5.86 12.03
C THR A 60 6.36 -6.33 12.82
N VAL A 61 5.59 -5.40 13.41
CA VAL A 61 4.40 -5.74 14.21
C VAL A 61 3.34 -6.43 13.36
N HIS A 62 3.15 -6.02 12.11
CA HIS A 62 2.25 -6.65 11.15
C HIS A 62 2.63 -8.12 10.91
N GLU A 63 3.86 -8.39 10.47
CA GLU A 63 4.32 -9.75 10.20
C GLU A 63 4.35 -10.63 11.46
N PHE A 64 4.71 -10.04 12.61
CA PHE A 64 4.66 -10.77 13.88
C PHE A 64 3.23 -11.09 14.32
N GLY A 65 2.23 -10.26 13.96
CA GLY A 65 0.82 -10.56 14.16
C GLY A 65 0.40 -11.86 13.47
N HIS A 66 0.81 -12.04 12.21
CA HIS A 66 0.63 -13.30 11.49
C HIS A 66 1.41 -14.44 12.14
N TYR A 67 2.69 -14.22 12.44
CA TYR A 67 3.58 -15.23 13.02
C TYR A 67 3.03 -15.81 14.33
N PHE A 68 2.70 -14.95 15.31
CA PHE A 68 2.22 -15.40 16.61
C PHE A 68 0.87 -16.12 16.51
N THR A 69 -0.02 -15.65 15.64
CA THR A 69 -1.32 -16.32 15.43
C THR A 69 -1.15 -17.67 14.76
N ALA A 70 -0.28 -17.76 13.75
CA ALA A 70 0.06 -19.04 13.13
C ALA A 70 0.66 -20.03 14.14
N ARG A 71 1.59 -19.58 14.99
CA ARG A 71 2.17 -20.39 16.07
C ARG A 71 1.11 -20.86 17.08
N LYS A 72 0.17 -19.99 17.46
CA LYS A 72 -0.97 -20.35 18.32
C LYS A 72 -1.85 -21.45 17.71
N HIS A 73 -1.98 -21.47 16.38
CA HIS A 73 -2.71 -22.50 15.64
C HIS A 73 -1.87 -23.74 15.29
N ASN A 74 -0.64 -23.84 15.83
CA ASN A 74 0.34 -24.88 15.52
C ASN A 74 0.65 -24.99 14.03
N VAL A 75 0.65 -23.86 13.32
CA VAL A 75 1.02 -23.79 11.90
C VAL A 75 2.52 -23.53 11.79
N ASP A 76 3.25 -24.36 11.03
CA ASP A 76 4.69 -24.17 10.82
C ASP A 76 4.98 -22.95 9.95
N THR A 77 5.65 -21.96 10.54
CA THR A 77 5.98 -20.68 9.92
C THR A 77 7.42 -20.26 10.23
N THR A 78 8.01 -19.49 9.33
CA THR A 78 9.30 -18.85 9.55
C THR A 78 9.15 -17.53 10.28
N LEU A 79 10.24 -17.04 10.87
CA LEU A 79 10.37 -15.60 11.11
C LEU A 79 10.26 -14.82 9.79
N PRO A 80 9.96 -13.50 9.85
CA PRO A 80 9.82 -12.68 8.66
C PRO A 80 11.12 -12.62 7.84
N TYR A 81 10.98 -12.66 6.52
CA TYR A 81 12.02 -12.31 5.57
C TYR A 81 11.77 -10.89 5.09
N TYR A 82 12.63 -9.97 5.49
CA TYR A 82 12.61 -8.60 4.97
C TYR A 82 13.20 -8.57 3.56
N ILE A 83 12.62 -7.77 2.68
CA ILE A 83 13.02 -7.70 1.27
C ILE A 83 13.59 -6.30 1.03
N PRO A 84 14.92 -6.13 1.13
CA PRO A 84 15.54 -4.82 0.90
C PRO A 84 15.46 -4.46 -0.59
N LEU A 85 15.29 -3.16 -0.85
CA LEU A 85 15.49 -2.55 -2.16
C LEU A 85 16.59 -1.50 -2.06
N PRO A 86 17.22 -1.13 -3.19
CA PRO A 86 18.13 0.00 -3.19
C PRO A 86 17.43 1.28 -2.69
N PRO A 87 18.13 2.20 -2.00
CA PRO A 87 17.50 3.33 -1.32
C PRO A 87 16.68 4.29 -2.19
N PHE A 88 16.96 4.34 -3.49
CA PHE A 88 16.26 5.18 -4.46
C PHE A 88 15.00 4.51 -5.05
N PHE A 89 14.72 3.25 -4.71
CA PHE A 89 13.52 2.54 -5.16
C PHE A 89 12.49 2.44 -4.03
N LEU A 90 11.26 2.90 -4.32
CA LEU A 90 10.15 2.94 -3.36
C LEU A 90 10.64 3.54 -2.04
N VAL A 91 10.46 2.84 -0.91
CA VAL A 91 10.85 3.27 0.44
C VAL A 91 12.03 2.45 0.98
N GLY A 92 12.85 1.87 0.10
CA GLY A 92 14.01 1.05 0.47
C GLY A 92 13.68 -0.40 0.82
N THR A 93 12.42 -0.82 0.64
CA THR A 93 11.97 -2.20 0.86
C THR A 93 10.71 -2.52 0.05
N LEU A 94 10.52 -3.81 -0.28
CA LEU A 94 9.23 -4.35 -0.74
C LEU A 94 8.32 -4.80 0.43
N GLY A 95 8.79 -4.64 1.67
CA GLY A 95 8.13 -5.12 2.87
C GLY A 95 8.82 -6.36 3.46
N ALA A 96 8.08 -7.09 4.26
CA ALA A 96 8.52 -8.33 4.87
C ALA A 96 7.44 -9.40 4.68
N ILE A 97 7.85 -10.67 4.64
CA ILE A 97 6.92 -11.79 4.48
C ILE A 97 7.28 -12.94 5.40
N ILE A 98 6.30 -13.50 6.09
CA ILE A 98 6.43 -14.83 6.69
C ILE A 98 6.22 -15.92 5.64
N ARG A 99 6.95 -17.03 5.78
CA ARG A 99 6.73 -18.22 4.94
C ARG A 99 6.02 -19.28 5.74
N ILE A 100 4.79 -19.59 5.33
CA ILE A 100 4.02 -20.74 5.84
C ILE A 100 4.54 -22.00 5.14
N ARG A 101 4.96 -23.00 5.92
CA ARG A 101 5.65 -24.21 5.40
C ARG A 101 4.72 -25.41 5.22
N GLU A 102 3.50 -25.31 5.72
CA GLU A 102 2.47 -26.33 5.59
C GLU A 102 1.20 -25.77 4.95
N LYS A 103 0.33 -26.64 4.46
CA LYS A 103 -0.94 -26.23 3.88
C LYS A 103 -1.95 -25.99 4.99
N ILE A 104 -2.47 -24.76 5.10
CA ILE A 104 -3.58 -24.47 6.01
C ILE A 104 -4.85 -25.15 5.48
N GLN A 105 -5.45 -25.97 6.35
CA GLN A 105 -6.59 -26.82 6.01
C GLN A 105 -7.93 -26.29 6.55
N SER A 106 -7.93 -25.29 7.43
CA SER A 106 -9.13 -24.78 8.10
C SER A 106 -9.41 -23.33 7.76
N LYS A 107 -10.66 -23.04 7.40
CA LYS A 107 -11.15 -21.67 7.18
C LYS A 107 -10.93 -20.77 8.39
N LYS A 108 -11.13 -21.28 9.61
CA LYS A 108 -10.90 -20.52 10.85
C LYS A 108 -9.44 -20.10 10.98
N LYS A 109 -8.50 -20.99 10.65
CA LYS A 109 -7.06 -20.68 10.69
C LYS A 109 -6.67 -19.64 9.64
N TYR A 110 -7.20 -19.73 8.41
CA TYR A 110 -7.01 -18.69 7.39
C TYR A 110 -7.50 -17.34 7.89
N PHE A 111 -8.71 -17.29 8.44
CA PHE A 111 -9.30 -16.07 8.98
C PHE A 111 -8.46 -15.49 10.12
N ASP A 112 -8.14 -16.29 11.14
CA ASP A 112 -7.44 -15.83 12.34
C ASP A 112 -6.02 -15.33 11.99
N ILE A 113 -5.29 -16.04 11.12
CA ILE A 113 -3.95 -15.62 10.69
C ILE A 113 -4.05 -14.37 9.82
N GLY A 114 -4.95 -14.34 8.83
CA GLY A 114 -5.09 -13.23 7.89
C GLY A 114 -5.51 -11.92 8.58
N ILE A 115 -6.36 -11.96 9.60
CA ILE A 115 -6.77 -10.73 10.29
C ILE A 115 -5.72 -10.17 11.27
N ALA A 116 -4.86 -11.03 11.83
CA ALA A 116 -4.00 -10.65 12.94
C ALA A 116 -2.93 -9.62 12.56
N GLY A 117 -2.27 -9.78 11.40
CA GLY A 117 -1.24 -8.85 10.94
C GLY A 117 -1.80 -7.46 10.66
N PRO A 118 -2.83 -7.31 9.81
CA PRO A 118 -3.44 -6.02 9.54
C PRO A 118 -3.96 -5.30 10.79
N LEU A 119 -4.59 -6.00 11.74
CA LEU A 119 -5.04 -5.36 12.98
C LEU A 119 -3.86 -4.86 13.82
N ALA A 120 -2.81 -5.67 13.97
CA ALA A 120 -1.63 -5.28 14.73
C ALA A 120 -0.88 -4.11 14.08
N GLY A 121 -0.68 -4.17 12.75
CA GLY A 121 -0.08 -3.09 11.98
C GLY A 121 -0.91 -1.81 12.00
N PHE A 122 -2.24 -1.92 11.88
CA PHE A 122 -3.15 -0.77 11.93
C PHE A 122 -3.00 0.03 13.23
N VAL A 123 -2.83 -0.64 14.38
CA VAL A 123 -2.56 0.05 15.65
C VAL A 123 -1.30 0.91 15.56
N ILE A 124 -0.21 0.39 15.00
CA ILE A 124 1.04 1.15 14.84
C ILE A 124 0.86 2.30 13.85
N ALA A 125 0.11 2.10 12.77
CA ALA A 125 -0.21 3.16 11.82
C ALA A 125 -0.94 4.34 12.50
N VAL A 126 -1.98 4.04 13.29
CA VAL A 126 -2.74 5.04 14.05
C VAL A 126 -1.86 5.75 15.07
N LEU A 127 -1.04 5.02 15.83
CA LEU A 127 -0.13 5.63 16.80
C LEU A 127 0.89 6.57 16.14
N SER A 128 1.41 6.18 14.98
CA SER A 128 2.39 6.99 14.23
C SER A 128 1.75 8.26 13.69
N LEU A 129 0.56 8.17 13.09
CA LEU A 129 -0.19 9.35 12.65
C LEU A 129 -0.60 10.25 13.82
N ALA A 130 -1.05 9.66 14.92
CA ALA A 130 -1.45 10.43 16.09
C ALA A 130 -0.27 11.21 16.68
N TYR A 131 0.90 10.57 16.78
CA TYR A 131 2.12 11.25 17.17
C TYR A 131 2.51 12.35 16.17
N GLY A 132 2.46 12.06 14.87
CA GLY A 132 2.80 13.02 13.82
C GLY A 132 1.93 14.28 13.84
N PHE A 133 0.61 14.15 14.00
CA PHE A 133 -0.30 15.30 14.05
C PHE A 133 -0.25 16.09 15.36
N THR A 134 0.12 15.46 16.48
CA THR A 134 0.20 16.12 17.79
C THR A 134 1.56 16.78 18.06
N HIS A 135 2.58 16.47 17.25
CA HIS A 135 3.94 16.98 17.37
C HIS A 135 4.40 17.58 16.03
N LEU A 136 3.50 18.32 15.36
CA LEU A 136 3.84 19.04 14.15
C LEU A 136 4.85 20.15 14.48
N PRO A 137 6.01 20.21 13.80
CA PRO A 137 6.90 21.35 13.93
C PRO A 137 6.29 22.60 13.27
N ASP A 138 6.76 23.77 13.73
CA ASP A 138 6.39 25.05 13.15
C ASP A 138 6.80 25.15 11.67
N GLN A 139 6.20 26.10 10.96
CA GLN A 139 6.48 26.39 9.55
C GLN A 139 7.98 26.63 9.22
N SER A 140 8.78 27.04 10.20
CA SER A 140 10.23 27.22 10.05
C SER A 140 10.95 25.92 9.66
N TYR A 141 10.41 24.76 10.05
CA TYR A 141 10.96 23.46 9.68
C TYR A 141 10.98 23.26 8.16
N LEU A 142 9.94 23.70 7.45
CA LEU A 142 9.91 23.62 5.99
C LEU A 142 10.91 24.57 5.35
N TYR A 143 11.16 25.74 5.94
CA TYR A 143 12.18 26.67 5.43
C TYR A 143 13.61 26.13 5.56
N GLU A 144 13.87 25.21 6.49
CA GLU A 144 15.17 24.53 6.56
C GLU A 144 15.39 23.53 5.40
N ILE A 145 14.31 22.96 4.88
CA ILE A 145 14.32 21.98 3.79
C ILE A 145 14.24 22.68 2.43
N HIS A 146 13.33 23.66 2.33
CA HIS A 146 13.05 24.49 1.17
C HIS A 146 13.26 25.98 1.53
N PRO A 147 14.52 26.46 1.56
CA PRO A 147 14.82 27.87 1.84
C PRO A 147 14.09 28.85 0.92
N GLU A 148 13.80 28.44 -0.31
CA GLU A 148 13.04 29.20 -1.30
C GLU A 148 11.62 29.59 -0.81
N TYR A 149 11.01 28.80 0.08
CA TYR A 149 9.68 29.09 0.61
C TYR A 149 9.66 30.27 1.58
N ALA A 150 10.82 30.68 2.10
CA ALA A 150 10.92 31.86 2.96
C ALA A 150 10.66 33.16 2.18
N GLU A 151 10.94 33.18 0.87
CA GLU A 151 10.74 34.35 0.01
C GLU A 151 9.39 34.30 -0.73
N SER A 152 8.98 33.14 -1.25
CA SER A 152 7.73 32.96 -2.00
C SER A 152 6.51 32.64 -1.12
N GLY A 153 6.72 32.20 0.12
CA GLY A 153 5.67 31.62 0.96
C GLY A 153 5.41 30.15 0.61
N ILE A 154 5.01 29.36 1.61
CA ILE A 154 4.91 27.89 1.49
C ILE A 154 3.91 27.48 0.42
N GLN A 155 2.79 28.19 0.28
CA GLN A 155 1.73 27.79 -0.64
C GLN A 155 2.09 28.05 -2.11
N GLU A 156 2.79 29.15 -2.40
CA GLU A 156 3.30 29.44 -3.75
C GLU A 156 4.55 28.61 -4.05
N GLY A 157 5.45 28.47 -3.08
CA GLY A 157 6.65 27.64 -3.20
C GLY A 157 6.34 26.16 -3.45
N ALA A 158 5.41 25.58 -2.70
CA ALA A 158 4.96 24.20 -2.90
C ALA A 158 4.27 23.99 -4.26
N ALA A 159 3.68 25.03 -4.84
CA ALA A 159 3.14 25.00 -6.20
C ALA A 159 4.22 25.22 -7.28
N MET A 160 5.29 25.95 -6.98
CA MET A 160 6.41 26.25 -7.88
C MET A 160 7.50 25.17 -7.92
N ALA A 161 7.56 24.29 -6.92
CA ALA A 161 8.45 23.12 -6.89
C ALA A 161 8.24 22.15 -8.08
N ASP A 162 7.21 22.38 -8.90
CA ASP A 162 6.96 21.72 -10.18
C ASP A 162 8.09 21.86 -11.22
N SER A 163 8.97 22.87 -11.12
CA SER A 163 9.78 23.25 -12.29
C SER A 163 11.22 22.72 -12.37
N ASP A 164 11.94 22.40 -11.28
CA ASP A 164 13.41 22.22 -11.41
C ASP A 164 14.10 21.03 -10.70
N SER A 165 13.59 20.40 -9.63
CA SER A 165 14.18 19.13 -9.14
C SER A 165 13.44 18.52 -7.95
N VAL A 166 13.44 17.17 -7.92
CA VAL A 166 12.87 16.25 -6.92
C VAL A 166 11.36 16.08 -7.07
N ILE A 167 10.98 14.88 -7.53
CA ILE A 167 9.63 14.32 -7.68
C ILE A 167 8.59 15.05 -6.80
N ASN A 168 7.72 15.88 -7.41
CA ASN A 168 6.59 16.51 -6.72
C ASN A 168 5.53 15.44 -6.40
N LEU A 169 5.70 14.78 -5.26
CA LEU A 169 4.87 13.67 -4.81
C LEU A 169 3.91 14.13 -3.73
N ALA A 170 2.67 14.41 -4.10
CA ALA A 170 1.59 14.63 -3.16
C ALA A 170 1.02 13.30 -2.63
N ILE A 171 0.79 13.26 -1.33
CA ILE A 171 0.19 12.10 -0.66
C ILE A 171 -1.33 12.19 -0.70
N GLY A 172 -1.96 11.14 -1.22
CA GLY A 172 -3.41 11.01 -1.23
C GLY A 172 -3.98 10.69 0.14
N LYS A 173 -5.03 11.39 0.53
CA LYS A 173 -5.64 11.21 1.86
C LYS A 173 -6.69 10.09 1.86
N ASN A 174 -6.68 9.27 2.90
CA ASN A 174 -7.76 8.32 3.21
C ASN A 174 -8.68 8.88 4.31
N LEU A 175 -9.82 8.24 4.56
CA LEU A 175 -10.84 8.74 5.51
C LEU A 175 -10.28 8.88 6.92
N LEU A 176 -9.44 7.95 7.36
CA LEU A 176 -8.84 8.00 8.69
C LEU A 176 -7.82 9.12 8.80
N TYR A 177 -6.97 9.29 7.77
CA TYR A 177 -6.02 10.40 7.69
C TYR A 177 -6.75 11.75 7.78
N LEU A 178 -7.80 11.94 6.98
CA LEU A 178 -8.64 13.15 7.01
C LEU A 178 -9.27 13.40 8.37
N ALA A 179 -9.76 12.35 9.03
CA ALA A 179 -10.33 12.47 10.36
C ALA A 179 -9.28 12.90 11.39
N MET A 180 -8.08 12.31 11.34
CA MET A 180 -6.98 12.63 12.27
C MET A 180 -6.41 14.03 12.02
N GLU A 181 -6.19 14.40 10.76
CA GLU A 181 -5.76 15.75 10.35
C GLU A 181 -6.71 16.83 10.85
N LYS A 182 -8.02 16.57 10.86
CA LYS A 182 -9.02 17.54 11.32
C LYS A 182 -9.18 17.61 12.84
N THR A 183 -8.81 16.56 13.58
CA THR A 183 -9.19 16.42 15.00
C THR A 183 -8.03 16.44 15.97
N LEU A 184 -6.81 16.14 15.53
CA LEU A 184 -5.65 16.01 16.41
C LEU A 184 -4.80 17.28 16.50
N PRO A 185 -4.51 18.02 15.41
CA PRO A 185 -3.81 19.30 15.51
C PRO A 185 -4.61 20.33 16.34
N GLY A 186 -3.89 21.20 17.04
CA GLY A 186 -4.43 22.40 17.69
C GLY A 186 -4.97 23.41 16.67
N THR A 187 -5.75 24.38 17.15
CA THR A 187 -6.36 25.41 16.29
C THR A 187 -5.36 26.32 15.57
N ASP A 188 -4.17 26.49 16.16
CA ASP A 188 -3.11 27.36 15.64
C ASP A 188 -1.95 26.57 15.02
N ASP A 189 -2.05 25.24 14.96
CA ASP A 189 -0.98 24.39 14.43
C ASP A 189 -0.91 24.50 12.91
N PHE A 190 0.32 24.60 12.39
CA PHE A 190 0.56 24.59 10.95
C PHE A 190 0.38 23.17 10.39
N ILE A 191 -0.60 22.99 9.50
CA ILE A 191 -0.83 21.73 8.80
C ILE A 191 -0.09 21.77 7.45
N PRO A 192 0.87 20.86 7.21
CA PRO A 192 1.63 20.87 5.98
C PRO A 192 0.76 20.54 4.75
N PRO A 193 1.01 21.18 3.59
CA PRO A 193 0.42 20.79 2.31
C PRO A 193 0.68 19.32 1.95
N ALA A 194 -0.15 18.76 1.07
CA ALA A 194 -0.12 17.32 0.77
C ALA A 194 1.19 16.82 0.11
N ASN A 195 1.86 17.68 -0.63
CA ASN A 195 3.18 17.45 -1.23
C ASN A 195 4.33 17.56 -0.23
N GLU A 196 4.12 18.23 0.89
CA GLU A 196 5.16 18.41 1.92
C GLU A 196 5.14 17.30 2.99
N ILE A 197 4.09 16.47 3.04
CA ILE A 197 3.93 15.43 4.08
C ILE A 197 5.12 14.46 4.10
N ILE A 198 5.78 14.23 2.96
CA ILE A 198 6.96 13.35 2.86
C ILE A 198 8.10 13.78 3.79
N HIS A 199 8.19 15.07 4.15
CA HIS A 199 9.19 15.65 5.04
C HIS A 199 8.90 15.41 6.53
N TYR A 200 7.72 14.89 6.86
CA TYR A 200 7.27 14.65 8.23
C TYR A 200 7.30 13.13 8.52
N PRO A 201 8.37 12.61 9.17
CA PRO A 201 8.67 11.17 9.22
C PRO A 201 7.52 10.31 9.75
N PHE A 202 6.87 10.76 10.82
CA PHE A 202 5.77 10.01 11.46
C PHE A 202 4.48 10.04 10.64
N LEU A 203 4.19 11.17 9.99
CA LEU A 203 3.03 11.29 9.09
C LEU A 203 3.24 10.45 7.83
N PHE A 204 4.42 10.54 7.22
CA PHE A 204 4.74 9.77 6.03
C PHE A 204 4.76 8.26 6.32
N ALA A 205 5.44 7.83 7.40
CA ALA A 205 5.46 6.43 7.82
C ALA A 205 4.05 5.92 8.17
N GLY A 206 3.25 6.74 8.87
CA GLY A 206 1.86 6.41 9.23
C GLY A 206 0.96 6.28 8.01
N PHE A 207 1.10 7.18 7.03
CA PHE A 207 0.41 7.11 5.75
C PHE A 207 0.77 5.82 4.99
N LEU A 208 2.06 5.53 4.83
CA LEU A 208 2.51 4.31 4.16
C LEU A 208 2.01 3.05 4.88
N ALA A 209 2.00 3.07 6.21
CA ALA A 209 1.46 1.98 7.02
C ALA A 209 -0.03 1.75 6.76
N LEU A 210 -0.84 2.82 6.66
CA LEU A 210 -2.25 2.71 6.25
C LEU A 210 -2.39 2.20 4.82
N PHE A 211 -1.55 2.66 3.89
CA PHE A 211 -1.53 2.20 2.51
C PHE A 211 -1.25 0.70 2.40
N PHE A 212 -0.21 0.19 3.06
CA PHE A 212 0.09 -1.25 3.08
C PHE A 212 -0.98 -2.05 3.83
N THR A 213 -1.55 -1.51 4.90
CA THR A 213 -2.68 -2.14 5.59
C THR A 213 -3.89 -2.28 4.68
N ALA A 214 -4.24 -1.23 3.93
CA ALA A 214 -5.34 -1.26 2.98
C ALA A 214 -5.08 -2.23 1.82
N LEU A 215 -3.85 -2.26 1.30
CA LEU A 215 -3.44 -3.23 0.28
C LEU A 215 -3.58 -4.67 0.77
N ASN A 216 -3.09 -4.98 1.98
CA ASN A 216 -3.21 -6.33 2.54
C ASN A 216 -4.67 -6.68 2.85
N LEU A 217 -5.49 -5.71 3.28
CA LEU A 217 -6.92 -5.92 3.53
C LEU A 217 -7.82 -5.82 2.29
N LEU A 218 -7.26 -5.70 1.08
CA LEU A 218 -8.05 -5.82 -0.15
C LEU A 218 -8.77 -7.18 -0.15
N PRO A 219 -10.11 -7.21 -0.30
CA PRO A 219 -10.92 -8.41 -0.17
C PRO A 219 -10.87 -9.27 -1.45
N ILE A 220 -9.67 -9.64 -1.87
CA ILE A 220 -9.36 -10.34 -3.12
C ILE A 220 -8.29 -11.39 -2.87
N GLY A 221 -8.45 -12.57 -3.47
CA GLY A 221 -7.36 -13.53 -3.59
C GLY A 221 -6.88 -14.13 -2.28
N GLN A 222 -5.56 -14.24 -2.17
CA GLN A 222 -4.84 -14.72 -0.98
C GLN A 222 -4.22 -13.58 -0.16
N LEU A 223 -4.62 -12.33 -0.43
CA LEU A 223 -4.32 -11.23 0.48
C LEU A 223 -5.05 -11.47 1.80
N ASP A 224 -4.61 -10.80 2.87
CA ASP A 224 -5.22 -10.92 4.18
C ASP A 224 -6.71 -10.60 4.19
N GLY A 225 -7.12 -9.57 3.46
CA GLY A 225 -8.53 -9.22 3.26
C GLY A 225 -9.30 -10.30 2.50
N GLY A 226 -8.65 -11.02 1.58
CA GLY A 226 -9.18 -12.20 0.93
C GLY A 226 -9.44 -13.34 1.92
N HIS A 227 -8.49 -13.61 2.84
CA HIS A 227 -8.69 -14.58 3.93
C HIS A 227 -9.85 -14.19 4.86
N VAL A 228 -9.97 -12.89 5.19
CA VAL A 228 -11.06 -12.35 6.01
C VAL A 228 -12.40 -12.52 5.30
N LEU A 229 -12.52 -12.05 4.06
CA LEU A 229 -13.75 -12.16 3.27
C LEU A 229 -14.14 -13.64 3.09
N TYR A 230 -13.18 -14.49 2.71
CA TYR A 230 -13.41 -15.93 2.59
C TYR A 230 -13.92 -16.56 3.90
N GLY A 231 -13.36 -16.16 5.04
CA GLY A 231 -13.84 -16.57 6.35
C GLY A 231 -15.30 -16.22 6.60
N LEU A 232 -15.70 -14.99 6.23
CA LEU A 232 -17.04 -14.46 6.46
C LEU A 232 -18.11 -15.10 5.57
N ILE A 233 -17.86 -15.17 4.26
CA ILE A 233 -18.90 -15.55 3.27
C ILE A 233 -18.68 -16.93 2.64
N GLY A 234 -17.56 -17.60 2.94
CA GLY A 234 -17.22 -18.91 2.40
C GLY A 234 -16.76 -18.90 0.95
N TRP A 235 -16.38 -20.08 0.43
CA TRP A 235 -15.67 -20.21 -0.84
C TRP A 235 -16.46 -19.74 -2.06
N LYS A 236 -17.71 -20.23 -2.24
CA LYS A 236 -18.50 -19.95 -3.45
C LYS A 236 -18.84 -18.45 -3.59
N PRO A 237 -19.36 -17.76 -2.55
CA PRO A 237 -19.63 -16.33 -2.66
C PRO A 237 -18.33 -15.52 -2.82
N HIS A 238 -17.26 -15.90 -2.12
CA HIS A 238 -15.96 -15.24 -2.25
C HIS A 238 -15.45 -15.21 -3.70
N SER A 239 -15.47 -16.34 -4.42
CA SER A 239 -15.02 -16.37 -5.82
C SER A 239 -15.78 -15.41 -6.74
N TYR A 240 -17.07 -15.16 -6.48
CA TYR A 240 -17.86 -14.20 -7.25
C TYR A 240 -17.56 -12.76 -6.83
N VAL A 241 -17.59 -12.49 -5.53
CA VAL A 241 -17.35 -11.15 -4.96
C VAL A 241 -15.94 -10.66 -5.29
N ALA A 242 -14.91 -11.49 -5.13
CA ALA A 242 -13.53 -11.10 -5.42
C ALA A 242 -13.33 -10.73 -6.90
N ARG A 243 -14.00 -11.41 -7.84
CA ARG A 243 -13.95 -11.06 -9.28
C ARG A 243 -14.64 -9.74 -9.57
N ILE A 244 -15.76 -9.45 -8.91
CA ILE A 244 -16.44 -8.15 -9.02
C ILE A 244 -15.53 -7.03 -8.48
N ILE A 245 -15.02 -7.19 -7.25
CA ILE A 245 -14.16 -6.17 -6.62
C ILE A 245 -12.90 -5.95 -7.47
N PHE A 246 -12.27 -7.02 -7.96
CA PHE A 246 -11.13 -6.90 -8.86
C PHE A 246 -11.49 -6.20 -10.19
N SER A 247 -12.66 -6.48 -10.76
CA SER A 247 -13.10 -5.82 -11.99
C SER A 247 -13.35 -4.33 -11.76
N ALA A 248 -13.96 -3.96 -10.63
CA ALA A 248 -14.16 -2.57 -10.23
C ALA A 248 -12.83 -1.85 -9.94
N PHE A 249 -11.89 -2.53 -9.28
CA PHE A 249 -10.55 -2.01 -9.02
C PHE A 249 -9.77 -1.79 -10.32
N LEU A 250 -9.77 -2.76 -11.24
CA LEU A 250 -9.16 -2.63 -12.56
C LEU A 250 -9.85 -1.56 -13.42
N PHE A 251 -11.18 -1.46 -13.33
CA PHE A 251 -11.95 -0.42 -13.98
C PHE A 251 -11.52 0.96 -13.52
N TYR A 252 -11.50 1.18 -12.20
CA TYR A 252 -11.02 2.42 -11.60
C TYR A 252 -9.57 2.72 -11.96
N ALA A 253 -8.68 1.72 -11.94
CA ALA A 253 -7.27 1.91 -12.27
C ALA A 253 -7.04 2.45 -13.69
N GLY A 254 -7.89 2.08 -14.66
CA GLY A 254 -7.72 2.52 -16.05
C GLY A 254 -8.69 3.60 -16.53
N LEU A 255 -9.57 4.08 -15.65
CA LEU A 255 -10.57 5.09 -15.99
C LEU A 255 -9.86 6.41 -16.35
N GLY A 256 -10.10 6.96 -17.54
CA GLY A 256 -9.43 8.18 -17.99
C GLY A 256 -7.97 8.02 -18.38
N LEU A 257 -7.45 6.79 -18.50
CA LEU A 257 -6.10 6.55 -19.04
C LEU A 257 -5.99 6.93 -20.52
N PHE A 258 -7.08 6.73 -21.27
CA PHE A 258 -7.24 7.21 -22.63
C PHE A 258 -8.58 7.93 -22.74
N THR A 259 -8.61 9.08 -23.41
CA THR A 259 -9.81 9.87 -23.65
C THR A 259 -9.98 10.19 -25.14
N PRO A 260 -11.21 10.50 -25.61
CA PRO A 260 -11.44 10.90 -26.99
C PRO A 260 -10.73 12.21 -27.40
N ASN A 261 -10.26 12.99 -26.42
CA ASN A 261 -9.57 14.25 -26.67
C ASN A 261 -8.05 14.07 -26.79
N ASP A 262 -7.54 12.87 -26.51
CA ASP A 262 -6.12 12.56 -26.64
C ASP A 262 -5.66 12.67 -28.10
N THR A 263 -4.38 12.97 -28.27
CA THR A 263 -3.76 13.05 -29.59
C THR A 263 -3.77 11.70 -30.29
N GLN A 264 -3.67 11.71 -31.63
CA GLN A 264 -3.59 10.47 -32.40
C GLN A 264 -2.40 9.60 -31.96
N GLU A 265 -1.28 10.21 -31.59
CA GLU A 265 -0.07 9.51 -31.13
C GLU A 265 -0.29 8.78 -29.79
N GLU A 266 -1.00 9.40 -28.85
CA GLU A 266 -1.37 8.77 -27.57
C GLU A 266 -2.32 7.59 -27.80
N LEU A 267 -3.33 7.76 -28.66
CA LEU A 267 -4.31 6.72 -28.97
C LEU A 267 -3.72 5.48 -29.67
N LEU A 268 -2.53 5.59 -30.29
CA LEU A 268 -1.82 4.42 -30.84
C LEU A 268 -1.42 3.40 -29.76
N TRP A 269 -1.35 3.79 -28.50
CA TRP A 269 -1.05 2.89 -27.37
C TRP A 269 -2.29 2.16 -26.84
N ALA A 270 -3.50 2.58 -27.21
CA ALA A 270 -4.74 1.97 -26.74
C ALA A 270 -4.85 0.45 -27.03
N PRO A 271 -4.44 -0.08 -28.21
CA PRO A 271 -4.43 -1.53 -28.46
C PRO A 271 -3.52 -2.30 -27.49
N LEU A 272 -2.38 -1.73 -27.10
CA LEU A 272 -1.49 -2.35 -26.11
C LEU A 272 -2.16 -2.40 -24.73
N TYR A 273 -2.87 -1.34 -24.35
CA TYR A 273 -3.64 -1.32 -23.11
C TYR A 273 -4.82 -2.31 -23.12
N VAL A 274 -5.55 -2.46 -24.23
CA VAL A 274 -6.56 -3.53 -24.39
C VAL A 274 -5.90 -4.91 -24.27
N GLY A 275 -4.71 -5.10 -24.84
CA GLY A 275 -3.90 -6.31 -24.67
C GLY A 275 -3.51 -6.57 -23.21
N PHE A 276 -3.15 -5.52 -22.47
CA PHE A 276 -2.90 -5.58 -21.03
C PHE A 276 -4.16 -6.00 -20.25
N LEU A 277 -5.30 -5.35 -20.49
CA LEU A 277 -6.58 -5.70 -19.87
C LEU A 277 -6.96 -7.16 -20.14
N TYR A 278 -6.80 -7.61 -21.39
CA TYR A 278 -7.02 -9.00 -21.78
C TYR A 278 -6.10 -9.95 -20.99
N TYR A 279 -4.82 -9.63 -20.88
CA TYR A 279 -3.85 -10.44 -20.15
C TYR A 279 -4.18 -10.53 -18.65
N VAL A 280 -4.56 -9.41 -18.03
CA VAL A 280 -4.97 -9.36 -16.63
C VAL A 280 -6.27 -10.14 -16.39
N LEU A 281 -7.29 -9.95 -17.23
CA LEU A 281 -8.60 -10.61 -17.10
C LEU A 281 -8.57 -12.11 -17.42
N ARG A 282 -7.52 -12.63 -18.07
CA ARG A 282 -7.31 -14.09 -18.23
C ARG A 282 -7.23 -14.83 -16.89
N SER A 283 -6.92 -14.15 -15.80
CA SER A 283 -6.97 -14.68 -14.45
C SER A 283 -8.35 -15.23 -14.04
N PHE A 284 -9.44 -14.80 -14.69
CA PHE A 284 -10.80 -15.33 -14.49
C PHE A 284 -11.03 -16.71 -15.13
N LYS A 285 -10.04 -17.24 -15.87
CA LYS A 285 -10.08 -18.56 -16.52
C LYS A 285 -11.29 -18.74 -17.45
N LYS A 286 -11.71 -17.67 -18.12
CA LYS A 286 -12.77 -17.69 -19.14
C LYS A 286 -12.18 -18.01 -20.52
N PRO A 287 -12.99 -18.45 -21.49
CA PRO A 287 -12.54 -18.63 -22.87
C PRO A 287 -11.88 -17.35 -23.43
N PRO A 288 -10.90 -17.45 -24.34
CA PRO A 288 -10.22 -16.30 -24.91
C PRO A 288 -11.17 -15.25 -25.49
N GLN A 289 -12.21 -15.69 -26.21
CA GLN A 289 -13.22 -14.80 -26.81
C GLN A 289 -13.99 -14.00 -25.75
N THR A 290 -14.44 -14.66 -24.68
CA THR A 290 -15.14 -14.01 -23.56
C THR A 290 -14.23 -13.04 -22.82
N THR A 291 -12.96 -13.40 -22.64
CA THR A 291 -11.98 -12.53 -21.97
C THR A 291 -11.68 -11.28 -22.80
N LEU A 292 -11.53 -11.43 -24.12
CA LEU A 292 -11.36 -10.30 -25.04
C LEU A 292 -12.60 -9.40 -25.03
N MET A 293 -13.80 -9.99 -25.04
CA MET A 293 -15.05 -9.24 -24.92
C MET A 293 -15.08 -8.41 -23.62
N TYR A 294 -14.70 -8.98 -22.47
CA TYR A 294 -14.63 -8.21 -21.22
C TYR A 294 -13.59 -7.10 -21.26
N ALA A 295 -12.41 -7.35 -21.84
CA ALA A 295 -11.38 -6.33 -21.98
C ALA A 295 -11.86 -5.16 -22.86
N LEU A 296 -12.51 -5.46 -23.99
CA LEU A 296 -13.07 -4.44 -24.89
C LEU A 296 -14.21 -3.67 -24.23
N ILE A 297 -15.14 -4.34 -23.53
CA ILE A 297 -16.23 -3.66 -22.80
C ILE A 297 -15.65 -2.73 -21.73
N MET A 298 -14.67 -3.21 -20.96
CA MET A 298 -14.01 -2.43 -19.91
C MET A 298 -13.30 -1.22 -20.50
N PHE A 299 -12.49 -1.41 -21.55
CA PHE A 299 -11.79 -0.32 -22.23
C PHE A 299 -12.77 0.72 -22.79
N THR A 300 -13.81 0.29 -23.51
CA THR A 300 -14.82 1.20 -24.07
C THR A 300 -15.49 2.04 -22.98
N ALA A 301 -15.84 1.42 -21.85
CA ALA A 301 -16.42 2.16 -20.73
C ALA A 301 -15.41 3.12 -20.07
N GLN A 302 -14.15 2.70 -19.90
CA GLN A 302 -13.07 3.56 -19.38
C GLN A 302 -12.77 4.77 -20.29
N PHE A 303 -12.93 4.58 -21.60
CA PHE A 303 -12.70 5.60 -22.63
C PHE A 303 -13.88 6.58 -22.74
N LEU A 304 -15.12 6.09 -22.65
CA LEU A 304 -16.32 6.91 -22.86
C LEU A 304 -16.81 7.65 -21.61
N ILE A 305 -16.64 7.10 -20.40
CA ILE A 305 -17.14 7.75 -19.18
C ILE A 305 -16.51 9.14 -18.95
N PRO A 306 -15.19 9.34 -19.11
CA PRO A 306 -14.58 10.66 -18.98
C PRO A 306 -15.09 11.69 -19.99
N MET A 307 -15.69 11.26 -21.11
CA MET A 307 -16.32 12.17 -22.08
C MET A 307 -17.59 12.83 -21.50
N ILE A 308 -18.32 12.11 -20.65
CA ILE A 308 -19.55 12.60 -20.01
C ILE A 308 -19.22 13.25 -18.67
N TYR A 309 -18.25 12.70 -17.94
CA TYR A 309 -17.82 13.16 -16.63
C TYR A 309 -16.29 13.34 -16.60
N PRO A 310 -15.77 14.47 -17.11
CA PRO A 310 -14.32 14.71 -17.20
C PRO A 310 -13.58 14.64 -15.86
N GLU A 311 -14.27 14.97 -14.77
CA GLU A 311 -13.75 14.91 -13.40
C GLU A 311 -13.54 13.47 -12.88
N LEU A 312 -14.16 12.46 -13.53
CA LEU A 312 -14.05 11.06 -13.12
C LEU A 312 -12.82 10.42 -13.76
N VAL A 313 -11.67 10.68 -13.15
CA VAL A 313 -10.40 10.05 -13.53
C VAL A 313 -9.98 9.04 -12.46
N GLY A 314 -9.48 7.91 -12.95
CA GLY A 314 -8.93 6.82 -12.16
C GLY A 314 -7.49 7.05 -11.72
N TYR A 315 -6.98 6.18 -10.86
CA TYR A 315 -5.56 6.18 -10.50
C TYR A 315 -4.79 5.06 -11.23
N SER A 316 -4.04 5.42 -12.27
CA SER A 316 -3.29 4.49 -13.13
C SER A 316 -2.20 3.71 -12.41
N GLY A 317 -1.66 4.23 -11.31
CA GLY A 317 -0.69 3.50 -10.47
C GLY A 317 -1.25 2.16 -9.93
N TRP A 318 -2.58 2.01 -9.85
CA TRP A 318 -3.21 0.74 -9.47
C TRP A 318 -3.11 -0.36 -10.54
N LEU A 319 -2.80 -0.04 -11.80
CA LEU A 319 -2.66 -1.04 -12.86
C LEU A 319 -1.52 -2.02 -12.57
N LEU A 320 -0.41 -1.54 -11.98
CA LEU A 320 0.69 -2.39 -11.54
C LEU A 320 0.22 -3.40 -10.47
N PHE A 321 -0.54 -2.94 -9.48
CA PHE A 321 -1.09 -3.80 -8.44
C PHE A 321 -2.13 -4.77 -8.98
N ALA A 322 -3.00 -4.34 -9.90
CA ALA A 322 -3.96 -5.22 -10.56
C ALA A 322 -3.25 -6.33 -11.35
N PHE A 323 -2.14 -6.01 -12.02
CA PHE A 323 -1.28 -6.99 -12.67
C PHE A 323 -0.69 -7.97 -11.64
N MET A 324 -0.08 -7.48 -10.56
CA MET A 324 0.50 -8.34 -9.52
C MET A 324 -0.54 -9.25 -8.86
N ILE A 325 -1.72 -8.72 -8.53
CA ILE A 325 -2.83 -9.50 -7.96
C ILE A 325 -3.28 -10.59 -8.93
N SER A 326 -3.46 -10.27 -10.21
CA SER A 326 -3.96 -11.25 -11.19
C SER A 326 -2.93 -12.33 -11.56
N ARG A 327 -1.63 -12.04 -11.48
CA ARG A 327 -0.56 -12.92 -11.98
C ARG A 327 0.23 -13.63 -10.90
N LEU A 328 0.47 -12.97 -9.76
CA LEU A 328 1.35 -13.47 -8.71
C LEU A 328 0.55 -14.05 -7.53
N ILE A 329 -0.54 -13.36 -7.13
CA ILE A 329 -1.34 -13.74 -5.96
C ILE A 329 -2.53 -14.64 -6.34
N GLY A 330 -3.23 -14.28 -7.41
CA GLY A 330 -4.50 -14.87 -7.82
C GLY A 330 -5.70 -14.19 -7.17
N ILE A 331 -6.83 -14.17 -7.89
CA ILE A 331 -8.03 -13.41 -7.52
C ILE A 331 -8.98 -14.22 -6.62
N GLU A 332 -8.94 -15.54 -6.75
CA GLU A 332 -9.79 -16.43 -5.99
C GLU A 332 -9.01 -17.08 -4.86
N HIS A 333 -9.64 -17.13 -3.69
CA HIS A 333 -9.09 -17.81 -2.54
C HIS A 333 -9.18 -19.34 -2.72
N PRO A 334 -8.12 -20.12 -2.40
CA PRO A 334 -8.16 -21.57 -2.46
C PRO A 334 -9.13 -22.15 -1.43
N ARG A 335 -9.82 -23.23 -1.77
CA ARG A 335 -10.78 -23.85 -0.83
C ARG A 335 -10.04 -24.56 0.32
N ALA A 336 -10.45 -24.31 1.56
CA ALA A 336 -10.03 -25.09 2.73
C ALA A 336 -10.77 -26.44 2.79
N THR A 337 -10.15 -27.45 3.38
CA THR A 337 -10.78 -28.77 3.56
C THR A 337 -11.80 -28.74 4.70
N ASP A 338 -11.50 -28.01 5.76
CA ASP A 338 -12.40 -27.70 6.86
C ASP A 338 -13.04 -26.32 6.65
N GLU A 339 -14.35 -26.33 6.48
CA GLU A 339 -15.22 -25.18 6.17
C GLU A 339 -16.13 -24.80 7.35
N GLU A 340 -15.79 -25.20 8.58
CA GLU A 340 -16.57 -24.83 9.75
C GLU A 340 -16.84 -23.32 9.83
N PRO A 341 -18.08 -22.90 10.17
CA PRO A 341 -18.43 -21.49 10.22
C PRO A 341 -17.67 -20.76 11.34
N LEU A 342 -17.45 -19.47 11.12
CA LEU A 342 -16.90 -18.59 12.15
C LEU A 342 -17.91 -18.37 13.28
N ASN A 343 -17.41 -18.23 14.51
CA ASN A 343 -18.25 -17.80 15.64
C ASN A 343 -18.54 -16.28 15.55
N ARG A 344 -19.50 -15.80 16.34
CA ARG A 344 -19.92 -14.39 16.31
C ARG A 344 -18.76 -13.41 16.55
N THR A 345 -17.85 -13.72 17.47
CA THR A 345 -16.68 -12.87 17.75
C THR A 345 -15.80 -12.69 16.52
N ARG A 346 -15.47 -13.78 15.81
CA ARG A 346 -14.69 -13.71 14.56
C ARG A 346 -15.45 -12.97 13.46
N GLN A 347 -16.77 -13.16 13.35
CA GLN A 347 -17.56 -12.41 12.38
C GLN A 347 -17.49 -10.90 12.61
N ILE A 348 -17.63 -10.46 13.88
CA ILE A 348 -17.50 -9.05 14.26
C ILE A 348 -16.10 -8.52 13.90
N LEU A 349 -15.04 -9.26 14.25
CA LEU A 349 -13.67 -8.87 13.91
C LEU A 349 -13.49 -8.77 12.38
N GLY A 350 -14.07 -9.68 11.61
CA GLY A 350 -13.98 -9.65 10.15
C GLY A 350 -14.64 -8.40 9.56
N TRP A 351 -15.79 -8.00 10.06
CA TRP A 351 -16.43 -6.75 9.65
C TRP A 351 -15.64 -5.52 10.08
N ILE A 352 -15.02 -5.53 11.27
CA ILE A 352 -14.11 -4.47 11.70
C ILE A 352 -12.90 -4.37 10.76
N ALA A 353 -12.31 -5.49 10.34
CA ALA A 353 -11.19 -5.48 9.39
C ALA A 353 -11.60 -4.92 8.02
N LEU A 354 -12.79 -5.27 7.52
CA LEU A 354 -13.31 -4.67 6.28
C LEU A 354 -13.61 -3.18 6.43
N LEU A 355 -14.03 -2.72 7.62
CA LEU A 355 -14.16 -1.30 7.91
C LEU A 355 -12.79 -0.59 7.92
N ILE A 356 -11.78 -1.21 8.55
CA ILE A 356 -10.40 -0.72 8.56
C ILE A 356 -9.88 -0.56 7.13
N PHE A 357 -10.16 -1.51 6.25
CA PHE A 357 -9.86 -1.38 4.82
C PHE A 357 -10.49 -0.11 4.23
N VAL A 358 -11.80 0.07 4.41
CA VAL A 358 -12.52 1.23 3.84
C VAL A 358 -11.95 2.56 4.34
N ILE A 359 -11.65 2.68 5.63
CA ILE A 359 -11.14 3.95 6.18
C ILE A 359 -9.66 4.20 5.87
N SER A 360 -8.89 3.16 5.58
CA SER A 360 -7.45 3.26 5.28
C SER A 360 -7.15 3.33 3.78
N PHE A 361 -8.09 2.91 2.93
CA PHE A 361 -7.92 2.91 1.48
C PHE A 361 -7.89 4.34 0.94
N SER A 362 -6.83 4.67 0.20
CA SER A 362 -6.68 5.92 -0.53
C SER A 362 -6.92 5.66 -2.01
N PRO A 363 -7.92 6.27 -2.67
CA PRO A 363 -8.16 6.06 -4.10
C PRO A 363 -6.98 6.46 -4.98
N ALA A 364 -6.31 7.57 -4.67
CA ALA A 364 -5.13 8.07 -5.38
C ALA A 364 -3.99 8.30 -4.37
N PRO A 365 -3.29 7.25 -3.91
CA PRO A 365 -2.33 7.31 -2.80
C PRO A 365 -1.11 8.18 -3.06
N PHE A 366 -0.70 8.28 -4.32
CA PHE A 366 0.50 8.99 -4.76
C PHE A 366 0.13 9.82 -5.97
N ILE A 367 0.01 11.14 -5.80
CA ILE A 367 -0.35 12.09 -6.83
C ILE A 367 0.95 12.75 -7.29
N ILE A 368 1.32 12.54 -8.54
CA ILE A 368 2.51 13.18 -9.12
C ILE A 368 2.02 14.46 -9.80
N GLY A 369 2.52 15.59 -9.31
CA GLY A 369 2.32 16.92 -9.90
C GLY A 369 3.12 17.09 -11.18
#